data_AF-A0A257V380-F1
#
_entry.id   AF-A0A257V380-F1
#
_cell.length_a   1.000
_cell.length_b   1.000
_cell.length_c   1.000
_cell.angle_alpha   90.00
_cell.angle_beta   90.00
_cell.angle_gamma   90.00
#
_symmetry.space_group_name_H-M   'P 1'
#
loop_
_entity.id
_entity.type
_entity.pdbx_description
1 polymer ?
#
loop_
_entity_poly.entity_id
_entity_poly.type
_entity_poly.pdbx_seq_one_letter_code
_entity_poly.pdbx_strand_id
1 'polypeptide(L)'
;MENESQCPFSGGANTRAGDSQPNAQWWPNQLNLKLLHERNSLSNPMDDDFNYAEEFQTLDLDALRKDIEAVMTTSQDWWPADYGHYGPLFIRMAWHSAGTYRVGDGRGGAGSGAQRFAPLNSWPDNVNLDKARRLLWSVKQKYGRRLSWADLMIFAGNCALESMGFTTFGFAGGREDVYEPDESTNWGPEATWLGDERYSGERDLANPLGAVQMGLIYVNPEGPNGNPDPLLAAVDIRETFARMAMNDEETVALIAGGHTFGKTHG
;
A
#
# COMPACT_ATOMS: atom_id res chain seq x y z
N MET A 1 29.28 7.91 13.58
CA MET A 1 28.69 8.73 12.51
C MET A 1 28.86 7.95 11.24
N GLU A 2 27.96 7.00 11.00
CA GLU A 2 27.91 6.27 9.74
C GLU A 2 27.20 7.14 8.70
N ASN A 3 27.77 7.20 7.50
CA ASN A 3 27.23 7.91 6.35
C ASN A 3 25.94 7.24 5.87
N GLU A 4 24.79 7.72 6.30
CA GLU A 4 23.50 7.34 5.72
C GLU A 4 23.01 8.36 4.69
N SER A 5 22.63 7.83 3.52
CA SER A 5 21.96 8.50 2.38
C SER A 5 22.66 9.70 1.71
N GLN A 6 23.92 9.55 1.31
CA GLN A 6 24.41 10.35 0.18
C GLN A 6 24.58 9.43 -1.03
N CYS A 7 24.06 9.87 -2.19
CA CYS A 7 24.32 9.19 -3.46
C CYS A 7 25.85 9.08 -3.63
N PRO A 8 26.42 7.88 -3.79
CA PRO A 8 27.87 7.67 -3.76
C PRO A 8 28.61 8.23 -4.99
N PHE A 9 27.90 8.81 -5.96
CA PHE A 9 28.49 9.52 -7.10
C PHE A 9 28.68 11.01 -6.75
N SER A 10 29.86 11.36 -6.25
CA SER A 10 30.23 12.73 -5.88
C SER A 10 30.99 13.52 -6.97
N GLY A 11 30.87 13.16 -8.25
CA GLY A 11 31.69 13.77 -9.30
C GLY A 11 31.16 13.63 -10.71
N GLY A 12 30.87 14.77 -11.35
CA GLY A 12 30.42 14.89 -12.73
C GLY A 12 29.21 15.84 -12.79
N ALA A 13 29.36 16.97 -13.49
CA ALA A 13 28.41 18.08 -13.61
C ALA A 13 26.97 17.79 -13.13
N ASN A 14 26.51 18.56 -12.14
CA ASN A 14 25.12 18.59 -11.66
C ASN A 14 24.15 18.75 -12.84
N THR A 15 23.75 17.63 -13.43
CA THR A 15 22.79 17.50 -14.53
C THR A 15 21.49 16.87 -14.06
N ARG A 16 21.38 16.57 -12.77
CA ARG A 16 20.14 16.16 -12.11
C ARG A 16 19.35 17.42 -11.75
N ALA A 17 18.22 17.61 -12.40
CA ALA A 17 17.28 18.70 -12.11
C ALA A 17 16.67 18.66 -10.67
N GLY A 18 17.11 17.74 -9.80
CA GLY A 18 16.64 17.57 -8.42
C GLY A 18 17.73 17.59 -7.33
N ASP A 19 19.03 17.66 -7.68
CA ASP A 19 20.15 17.73 -6.71
C ASP A 19 20.65 19.17 -6.46
N SER A 20 19.91 20.20 -6.92
CA SER A 20 20.11 21.55 -6.41
C SER A 20 19.79 21.51 -4.92
N GLN A 21 20.78 21.76 -4.05
CA GLN A 21 20.59 21.77 -2.60
C GLN A 21 19.29 22.49 -2.26
N PRO A 22 18.22 21.75 -1.89
CA PRO A 22 16.91 22.35 -1.77
C PRO A 22 16.95 23.35 -0.63
N ASN A 23 16.17 24.42 -0.71
CA ASN A 23 16.01 25.37 0.40
C ASN A 23 15.73 24.66 1.73
N ALA A 24 15.08 23.49 1.71
CA ALA A 24 14.84 22.63 2.87
C ALA A 24 16.13 22.14 3.58
N GLN A 25 17.27 22.02 2.88
CA GLN A 25 18.53 21.65 3.52
C GLN A 25 19.10 22.81 4.37
N TRP A 26 18.97 24.04 3.88
CA TRP A 26 19.42 25.25 4.59
C TRP A 26 18.42 25.70 5.64
N TRP A 27 17.12 25.52 5.36
CA TRP A 27 16.01 25.91 6.21
C TRP A 27 15.06 24.72 6.43
N PRO A 28 15.46 23.72 7.24
CA PRO A 28 14.69 22.48 7.44
C PRO A 28 13.32 22.71 8.07
N ASN A 29 13.14 23.81 8.80
CA ASN A 29 11.88 24.18 9.45
C ASN A 29 11.05 25.19 8.63
N GLN A 30 11.45 25.49 7.38
CA GLN A 30 10.66 26.36 6.50
C GLN A 30 9.36 25.67 6.08
N LEU A 31 8.25 26.40 6.09
CA LEU A 31 6.97 25.92 5.62
C LEU A 31 7.07 25.42 4.16
N ASN A 32 6.71 24.15 3.93
CA ASN A 32 6.72 23.54 2.61
C ASN A 32 5.38 23.73 1.88
N LEU A 33 5.34 24.64 0.89
CA LEU A 33 4.15 24.89 0.08
C LEU A 33 3.94 23.90 -1.07
N LYS A 34 4.89 22.99 -1.34
CA LYS A 34 4.75 22.00 -2.43
C LYS A 34 3.53 21.11 -2.25
N LEU A 35 3.14 20.85 -1.01
CA LEU A 35 1.96 20.05 -0.67
C LEU A 35 0.64 20.60 -1.25
N LEU A 36 0.58 21.90 -1.56
CA LEU A 36 -0.59 22.54 -2.18
C LEU A 36 -0.65 22.38 -3.71
N HIS A 37 0.42 21.85 -4.30
CA HIS A 37 0.59 21.67 -5.74
C HIS A 37 0.65 20.19 -6.13
N GLU A 38 0.46 19.28 -5.17
CA GLU A 38 0.34 17.87 -5.46
C GLU A 38 -0.87 17.58 -6.34
N ARG A 39 -0.78 16.51 -7.13
CA ARG A 39 -1.80 16.00 -8.07
C ARG A 39 -2.24 17.06 -9.08
N ASN A 40 -1.30 17.90 -9.48
CA ASN A 40 -1.51 18.89 -10.53
C ASN A 40 -1.89 18.19 -11.85
N SER A 41 -2.86 18.75 -12.58
CA SER A 41 -3.28 18.26 -13.90
C SER A 41 -2.13 18.13 -14.89
N LEU A 42 -1.08 18.96 -14.79
CA LEU A 42 0.10 18.87 -15.66
C LEU A 42 0.89 17.56 -15.51
N SER A 43 0.74 16.86 -14.39
CA SER A 43 1.35 15.55 -14.13
C SER A 43 0.47 14.37 -14.57
N ASN A 44 -0.82 14.64 -14.83
CA ASN A 44 -1.79 13.65 -15.23
C ASN A 44 -1.66 13.40 -16.75
N PRO A 45 -1.39 12.17 -17.21
CA PRO A 45 -1.25 11.84 -18.61
C PRO A 45 -2.60 11.63 -19.34
N MET A 46 -3.73 11.71 -18.63
CA MET A 46 -5.06 11.59 -19.24
C MET A 46 -5.43 12.90 -19.95
N ASP A 47 -6.32 12.79 -20.94
CA ASP A 47 -6.90 13.96 -21.62
C ASP A 47 -7.64 14.86 -20.62
N ASP A 48 -7.69 16.17 -20.87
CA ASP A 48 -8.29 17.16 -19.96
C ASP A 48 -9.80 16.89 -19.69
N ASP A 49 -10.49 16.21 -20.60
CA ASP A 49 -11.91 15.84 -20.50
C ASP A 49 -12.13 14.40 -20.00
N PHE A 50 -11.09 13.71 -19.57
CA PHE A 50 -11.19 12.34 -19.05
C PHE A 50 -12.04 12.29 -17.76
N ASN A 51 -13.06 11.43 -17.78
CA ASN A 51 -13.90 11.14 -16.62
C ASN A 51 -13.82 9.65 -16.28
N TYR A 52 -13.13 9.31 -15.17
CA TYR A 52 -12.96 7.92 -14.78
C TYR A 52 -14.27 7.24 -14.41
N ALA A 53 -15.21 7.94 -13.76
CA ALA A 53 -16.49 7.37 -13.38
C ALA A 53 -17.29 6.93 -14.61
N GLU A 54 -17.31 7.73 -15.67
CA GLU A 54 -17.95 7.38 -16.94
C GLU A 54 -17.24 6.21 -17.63
N GLU A 55 -15.92 6.23 -17.69
CA GLU A 55 -15.13 5.14 -18.31
C GLU A 55 -15.29 3.83 -17.54
N PHE A 56 -15.29 3.86 -16.20
CA PHE A 56 -15.50 2.70 -15.35
C PHE A 56 -16.91 2.10 -15.51
N GLN A 57 -17.93 2.92 -15.72
CA GLN A 57 -19.30 2.43 -15.98
C GLN A 57 -19.42 1.62 -17.29
N THR A 58 -18.51 1.82 -18.24
CA THR A 58 -18.47 1.03 -19.49
C THR A 58 -17.77 -0.32 -19.33
N LEU A 59 -17.21 -0.61 -18.16
CA LEU A 59 -16.42 -1.81 -17.89
C LEU A 59 -17.32 -3.03 -17.66
N ASP A 60 -17.07 -4.11 -18.40
CA ASP A 60 -17.67 -5.40 -18.11
C ASP A 60 -16.96 -6.05 -16.92
N LEU A 61 -17.57 -5.94 -15.74
CA LEU A 61 -17.02 -6.47 -14.48
C LEU A 61 -16.99 -8.00 -14.44
N ASP A 62 -17.90 -8.68 -15.14
CA ASP A 62 -17.91 -10.15 -15.20
C ASP A 62 -16.76 -10.64 -16.09
N ALA A 63 -16.51 -9.97 -17.22
CA ALA A 63 -15.33 -10.26 -18.04
C ALA A 63 -14.03 -9.96 -17.28
N LEU A 64 -13.97 -8.82 -16.57
CA LEU A 64 -12.79 -8.45 -15.78
C LEU A 64 -12.49 -9.50 -14.69
N ARG A 65 -13.53 -9.95 -13.97
CA ARG A 65 -13.41 -11.00 -12.97
C ARG A 65 -12.82 -12.28 -13.57
N LYS A 66 -13.36 -12.74 -14.71
CA LYS A 66 -12.87 -13.95 -15.40
C LYS A 66 -11.41 -13.82 -15.83
N ASP A 67 -11.00 -12.67 -16.33
CA ASP A 67 -9.60 -12.44 -16.71
C ASP A 67 -8.67 -12.45 -15.49
N ILE A 68 -9.10 -11.87 -14.37
CA ILE A 68 -8.35 -11.87 -13.11
C ILE A 68 -8.24 -13.30 -12.56
N GLU A 69 -9.33 -14.07 -12.56
CA GLU A 69 -9.33 -15.48 -12.14
C GLU A 69 -8.42 -16.34 -13.03
N ALA A 70 -8.39 -16.08 -14.34
CA ALA A 70 -7.46 -16.74 -15.25
C ALA A 70 -6.00 -16.43 -14.91
N VAL A 71 -5.67 -15.19 -14.53
CA VAL A 71 -4.33 -14.83 -14.04
C VAL A 71 -4.01 -15.61 -12.76
N MET A 72 -4.95 -15.78 -11.83
CA MET A 72 -4.70 -16.47 -10.55
C MET A 72 -4.18 -17.88 -10.74
N THR A 73 -4.66 -18.62 -11.73
CA THR A 73 -4.27 -20.01 -11.98
C THR A 73 -3.26 -20.18 -13.11
N THR A 74 -2.80 -19.09 -13.73
CA THR A 74 -1.78 -19.13 -14.79
C THR A 74 -0.42 -18.75 -14.22
N SER A 75 0.22 -19.74 -13.57
CA SER A 75 1.54 -19.58 -12.97
C SER A 75 2.57 -19.08 -13.99
N GLN A 76 3.43 -18.16 -13.56
CA GLN A 76 4.51 -17.57 -14.34
C GLN A 76 5.87 -18.06 -13.84
N ASP A 77 6.76 -18.46 -14.75
CA ASP A 77 8.08 -19.02 -14.37
C ASP A 77 8.95 -18.04 -13.55
N TRP A 78 8.79 -16.73 -13.79
CA TRP A 78 9.55 -15.69 -13.07
C TRP A 78 9.04 -15.42 -11.66
N TRP A 79 7.83 -15.92 -11.32
CA TRP A 79 7.30 -15.92 -9.97
C TRP A 79 6.23 -17.01 -9.81
N PRO A 80 6.59 -18.29 -9.65
CA PRO A 80 5.63 -19.38 -9.67
C PRO A 80 4.56 -19.26 -8.59
N ALA A 81 3.32 -19.66 -8.90
CA ALA A 81 2.21 -19.61 -7.96
C ALA A 81 2.34 -20.70 -6.90
N ASP A 82 2.32 -20.32 -5.62
CA ASP A 82 2.15 -21.28 -4.53
C ASP A 82 0.84 -22.05 -4.73
N TYR A 83 0.90 -23.38 -4.62
CA TYR A 83 -0.25 -24.27 -4.81
C TYR A 83 -0.95 -24.13 -6.18
N GLY A 84 -0.29 -23.51 -7.17
CA GLY A 84 -0.89 -23.22 -8.47
C GLY A 84 -1.94 -22.11 -8.46
N HIS A 85 -2.00 -21.27 -7.40
CA HIS A 85 -3.01 -20.22 -7.27
C HIS A 85 -2.46 -18.94 -6.61
N TYR A 86 -2.46 -17.80 -7.32
CA TYR A 86 -2.02 -16.50 -6.79
C TYR A 86 -3.03 -15.79 -5.87
N GLY A 87 -4.25 -16.33 -5.72
CA GLY A 87 -5.30 -15.73 -4.90
C GLY A 87 -4.83 -15.21 -3.54
N PRO A 88 -4.14 -16.02 -2.71
CA PRO A 88 -3.67 -15.53 -1.40
C PRO A 88 -2.68 -14.35 -1.50
N LEU A 89 -1.84 -14.31 -2.54
CA LEU A 89 -0.95 -13.17 -2.79
C LEU A 89 -1.74 -11.91 -3.17
N PHE A 90 -2.83 -12.05 -3.94
CA PHE A 90 -3.71 -10.92 -4.28
C PHE A 90 -4.55 -10.44 -3.10
N ILE A 91 -4.97 -11.34 -2.21
CA ILE A 91 -5.60 -10.96 -0.92
C ILE A 91 -4.63 -10.10 -0.12
N ARG A 92 -3.38 -10.55 0.06
CA ARG A 92 -2.35 -9.77 0.75
C ARG A 92 -2.11 -8.41 0.08
N MET A 93 -2.01 -8.37 -1.25
CA MET A 93 -1.81 -7.12 -1.99
C MET A 93 -2.95 -6.12 -1.74
N ALA A 94 -4.20 -6.57 -1.81
CA ALA A 94 -5.38 -5.75 -1.57
C ALA A 94 -5.43 -5.26 -0.11
N TRP A 95 -5.18 -6.17 0.83
CA TRP A 95 -5.07 -5.86 2.26
C TRP A 95 -4.02 -4.78 2.52
N HIS A 96 -2.79 -4.95 2.03
CA HIS A 96 -1.71 -3.97 2.21
C HIS A 96 -1.97 -2.64 1.49
N SER A 97 -2.81 -2.63 0.45
CA SER A 97 -3.20 -1.41 -0.24
C SER A 97 -4.18 -0.61 0.64
N ALA A 98 -5.19 -1.28 1.19
CA ALA A 98 -6.20 -0.66 2.05
C ALA A 98 -5.70 -0.38 3.49
N GLY A 99 -4.82 -1.23 4.01
CA GLY A 99 -4.41 -1.26 5.41
C GLY A 99 -3.41 -0.19 5.82
N THR A 100 -3.13 0.81 4.98
CA THR A 100 -2.34 1.98 5.38
C THR A 100 -3.21 3.12 5.92
N TYR A 101 -4.54 2.96 5.87
CA TYR A 101 -5.51 3.95 6.30
C TYR A 101 -5.38 4.26 7.79
N ARG A 102 -5.66 5.51 8.18
CA ARG A 102 -5.73 5.89 9.60
C ARG A 102 -6.85 6.89 9.85
N VAL A 103 -7.58 6.73 10.95
CA VAL A 103 -8.69 7.61 11.34
C VAL A 103 -8.21 8.98 11.83
N GLY A 104 -6.96 9.07 12.32
CA GLY A 104 -6.43 10.28 12.95
C GLY A 104 -6.33 11.48 12.02
N ASP A 105 -6.07 11.24 10.73
CA ASP A 105 -5.98 12.29 9.70
C ASP A 105 -6.69 11.92 8.38
N GLY A 106 -7.27 10.71 8.29
CA GLY A 106 -7.96 10.22 7.09
C GLY A 106 -7.04 9.83 5.93
N ARG A 107 -5.72 9.80 6.14
CA ARG A 107 -4.72 9.51 5.10
C ARG A 107 -4.46 8.01 4.95
N GLY A 108 -3.70 7.66 3.92
CA GLY A 108 -3.44 6.28 3.52
C GLY A 108 -4.66 5.62 2.86
N GLY A 109 -4.68 4.30 2.87
CA GLY A 109 -5.71 3.49 2.25
C GLY A 109 -5.54 3.31 0.74
N ALA A 110 -6.50 2.58 0.16
CA ALA A 110 -6.41 2.14 -1.24
C ALA A 110 -6.92 3.14 -2.28
N GLY A 111 -7.42 4.30 -1.84
CA GLY A 111 -8.22 5.22 -2.67
C GLY A 111 -7.51 5.82 -3.89
N SER A 112 -6.18 5.84 -3.89
CA SER A 112 -5.35 6.46 -4.95
C SER A 112 -4.45 5.47 -5.70
N GLY A 113 -4.40 4.21 -5.25
CA GLY A 113 -3.44 3.24 -5.76
C GLY A 113 -1.98 3.54 -5.38
N ALA A 114 -1.75 4.30 -4.30
CA ALA A 114 -0.43 4.75 -3.85
C ALA A 114 0.60 3.61 -3.62
N GLN A 115 0.15 2.36 -3.40
CA GLN A 115 1.05 1.20 -3.27
C GLN A 115 1.98 0.99 -4.48
N ARG A 116 1.68 1.58 -5.64
CA ARG A 116 2.56 1.54 -6.83
C ARG A 116 3.71 2.55 -6.79
N PHE A 117 3.66 3.53 -5.90
CA PHE A 117 4.67 4.59 -5.75
C PHE A 117 5.46 4.47 -4.46
N ALA A 118 6.57 5.20 -4.38
CA ALA A 118 7.29 5.37 -3.13
C ALA A 118 6.42 6.15 -2.11
N PRO A 119 6.60 5.93 -0.80
CA PRO A 119 7.50 4.93 -0.22
C PRO A 119 6.89 3.51 -0.20
N LEU A 120 5.57 3.39 -0.35
CA LEU A 120 4.81 2.15 -0.12
C LEU A 120 5.27 1.00 -1.01
N ASN A 121 5.66 1.26 -2.25
CA ASN A 121 6.13 0.22 -3.18
C ASN A 121 7.42 -0.48 -2.72
N SER A 122 8.11 0.07 -1.71
CA SER A 122 9.42 -0.35 -1.22
C SER A 122 9.45 -0.53 0.31
N TRP A 123 8.30 -0.43 0.98
CA TRP A 123 8.21 -0.75 2.41
C TRP A 123 8.58 -2.22 2.67
N PRO A 124 9.28 -2.53 3.79
CA PRO A 124 9.62 -3.90 4.17
C PRO A 124 8.40 -4.83 4.22
N ASP A 125 7.25 -4.35 4.69
CA ASP A 125 6.05 -5.17 4.78
C ASP A 125 5.36 -5.39 3.42
N ASN A 126 5.78 -4.65 2.37
CA ASN A 126 5.27 -4.79 1.00
C ASN A 126 6.18 -5.63 0.10
N VAL A 127 7.15 -6.35 0.67
CA VAL A 127 8.05 -7.25 -0.06
C VAL A 127 7.25 -8.20 -0.98
N ASN A 128 7.72 -8.34 -2.21
CA ASN A 128 7.15 -9.14 -3.30
C ASN A 128 5.77 -8.70 -3.80
N LEU A 129 5.15 -7.64 -3.25
CA LEU A 129 3.91 -7.09 -3.82
C LEU A 129 4.14 -6.34 -5.13
N ASP A 130 5.39 -5.97 -5.44
CA ASP A 130 5.80 -5.55 -6.78
C ASP A 130 5.51 -6.63 -7.83
N LYS A 131 5.71 -7.90 -7.48
CA LYS A 131 5.41 -9.05 -8.33
C LYS A 131 3.90 -9.26 -8.46
N ALA A 132 3.15 -9.13 -7.37
CA ALA A 132 1.69 -9.19 -7.38
C ALA A 132 1.08 -8.16 -8.35
N ARG A 133 1.53 -6.90 -8.26
CA ARG A 133 1.10 -5.84 -9.19
C ARG A 133 1.54 -6.15 -10.63
N ARG A 134 2.74 -6.71 -10.82
CA ARG A 134 3.24 -7.09 -12.14
C ARG A 134 2.42 -8.20 -12.80
N LEU A 135 1.94 -9.19 -12.03
CA LEU A 135 1.07 -10.26 -12.54
C LEU A 135 -0.24 -9.71 -13.12
N LEU A 136 -0.79 -8.65 -12.50
CA LEU A 136 -2.03 -7.99 -12.95
C LEU A 136 -1.84 -6.99 -14.09
N TRP A 137 -0.61 -6.75 -14.54
CA TRP A 137 -0.35 -5.79 -15.61
C TRP A 137 -1.05 -6.15 -16.92
N SER A 138 -1.12 -7.43 -17.29
CA SER A 138 -1.81 -7.88 -18.50
C SER A 138 -3.29 -7.52 -18.49
N VAL A 139 -3.94 -7.62 -17.32
CA VAL A 139 -5.32 -7.18 -17.10
C VAL A 139 -5.42 -5.67 -17.25
N LYS A 140 -4.57 -4.90 -16.56
CA LYS A 140 -4.54 -3.43 -16.70
C LYS A 140 -4.34 -2.99 -18.15
N GLN A 141 -3.46 -3.66 -18.87
CA GLN A 141 -3.16 -3.39 -20.27
C GLN A 141 -4.37 -3.65 -21.17
N LYS A 142 -5.11 -4.74 -20.95
CA LYS A 142 -6.33 -5.08 -21.71
C LYS A 142 -7.46 -4.06 -21.50
N TYR A 143 -7.66 -3.61 -20.26
CA TYR A 143 -8.78 -2.73 -19.92
C TYR A 143 -8.47 -1.24 -20.03
N GLY A 144 -7.18 -0.86 -20.04
CA GLY A 144 -6.73 0.50 -20.33
C GLY A 144 -7.24 1.51 -19.31
N ARG A 145 -7.65 2.68 -19.78
CA ARG A 145 -8.10 3.82 -18.94
C ARG A 145 -9.43 3.58 -18.20
N ARG A 146 -10.21 2.58 -18.62
CA ARG A 146 -11.49 2.18 -17.98
C ARG A 146 -11.33 1.52 -16.62
N LEU A 147 -10.10 1.11 -16.28
CA LEU A 147 -9.79 0.43 -15.02
C LEU A 147 -8.55 1.07 -14.42
N SER A 148 -8.68 1.73 -13.28
CA SER A 148 -7.54 2.28 -12.53
C SER A 148 -6.75 1.16 -11.86
N TRP A 149 -5.48 1.43 -11.53
CA TRP A 149 -4.72 0.55 -10.65
C TRP A 149 -5.31 0.50 -9.24
N ALA A 150 -5.81 1.64 -8.75
CA ALA A 150 -6.46 1.73 -7.45
C ALA A 150 -7.62 0.73 -7.29
N ASP A 151 -8.51 0.66 -8.29
CA ASP A 151 -9.61 -0.32 -8.29
C ASP A 151 -9.13 -1.74 -8.59
N LEU A 152 -8.24 -1.93 -9.58
CA LEU A 152 -7.75 -3.25 -9.95
C LEU A 152 -7.11 -4.00 -8.78
N MET A 153 -6.30 -3.33 -7.96
CA MET A 153 -5.63 -3.99 -6.83
C MET A 153 -6.64 -4.52 -5.80
N ILE A 154 -7.70 -3.75 -5.51
CA ILE A 154 -8.73 -4.16 -4.54
C ILE A 154 -9.67 -5.19 -5.15
N PHE A 155 -10.08 -4.98 -6.40
CA PHE A 155 -10.95 -5.92 -7.09
C PHE A 155 -10.29 -7.29 -7.26
N ALA A 156 -8.97 -7.34 -7.50
CA ALA A 156 -8.23 -8.60 -7.56
C ALA A 156 -8.27 -9.38 -6.24
N GLY A 157 -8.14 -8.70 -5.09
CA GLY A 157 -8.30 -9.34 -3.78
C GLY A 157 -9.73 -9.84 -3.56
N ASN A 158 -10.74 -9.08 -3.98
CA ASN A 158 -12.14 -9.49 -3.87
C ASN A 158 -12.45 -10.71 -4.76
N CYS A 159 -11.96 -10.72 -6.01
CA CYS A 159 -12.06 -11.87 -6.90
C CYS A 159 -11.33 -13.10 -6.34
N ALA A 160 -10.19 -12.91 -5.67
CA ALA A 160 -9.44 -14.02 -5.07
C ALA A 160 -10.23 -14.72 -3.96
N LEU A 161 -10.91 -13.95 -3.11
CA LEU A 161 -11.77 -14.50 -2.07
C LEU A 161 -12.91 -15.33 -2.67
N GLU A 162 -13.61 -14.77 -3.66
CA GLU A 162 -14.71 -15.43 -4.37
C GLU A 162 -14.26 -16.71 -5.08
N SER A 163 -13.14 -16.67 -5.79
CA SER A 163 -12.62 -17.83 -6.52
C SER A 163 -12.19 -18.98 -5.59
N MET A 164 -11.90 -18.67 -4.32
CA MET A 164 -11.52 -19.63 -3.29
C MET A 164 -12.69 -19.97 -2.34
N GLY A 165 -13.93 -19.65 -2.72
CA GLY A 165 -15.14 -20.11 -2.04
C GLY A 165 -15.65 -19.21 -0.91
N PHE A 166 -15.15 -17.97 -0.80
CA PHE A 166 -15.68 -16.98 0.13
C PHE A 166 -16.52 -15.94 -0.61
N THR A 167 -17.83 -15.92 -0.34
CA THR A 167 -18.72 -14.90 -0.89
C THR A 167 -18.54 -13.57 -0.16
N THR A 168 -18.09 -12.56 -0.90
CA THR A 168 -17.89 -11.20 -0.42
C THR A 168 -19.21 -10.44 -0.37
N PHE A 169 -19.27 -9.39 0.44
CA PHE A 169 -20.49 -8.57 0.54
C PHE A 169 -20.79 -7.80 -0.75
N GLY A 170 -19.76 -7.44 -1.50
CA GLY A 170 -19.86 -6.69 -2.74
C GLY A 170 -18.59 -5.89 -3.01
N PHE A 171 -18.59 -5.17 -4.13
CA PHE A 171 -17.49 -4.29 -4.52
C PHE A 171 -18.03 -3.00 -5.14
N ALA A 172 -17.37 -1.88 -4.83
CA ALA A 172 -17.60 -0.59 -5.48
C ALA A 172 -16.27 -0.08 -6.04
N GLY A 173 -16.26 0.26 -7.33
CA GLY A 173 -15.16 0.97 -7.98
C GLY A 173 -15.36 2.48 -7.95
N GLY A 174 -14.53 3.20 -8.70
CA GLY A 174 -14.52 4.66 -8.77
C GLY A 174 -13.29 5.31 -8.13
N ARG A 175 -12.26 4.53 -7.78
CA ARG A 175 -10.99 5.08 -7.29
C ARG A 175 -10.14 5.55 -8.46
N GLU A 176 -9.88 6.83 -8.55
CA GLU A 176 -9.01 7.40 -9.59
C GLU A 176 -7.54 7.17 -9.27
N ASP A 177 -6.73 6.90 -10.30
CA ASP A 177 -5.29 6.80 -10.16
C ASP A 177 -4.68 8.19 -9.92
N VAL A 178 -3.71 8.28 -9.01
CA VAL A 178 -2.79 9.45 -8.92
C VAL A 178 -1.55 9.19 -9.75
N TYR A 179 -0.81 10.23 -10.14
CA TYR A 179 0.34 10.10 -11.06
C TYR A 179 1.70 10.46 -10.44
N GLU A 180 1.71 10.74 -9.14
CA GLU A 180 2.90 11.03 -8.35
C GLU A 180 2.74 10.45 -6.93
N PRO A 181 3.84 10.20 -6.20
CA PRO A 181 3.78 9.79 -4.81
C PRO A 181 3.10 10.86 -3.93
N ASP A 182 2.41 10.42 -2.89
CA ASP A 182 1.86 11.31 -1.86
C ASP A 182 2.97 11.70 -0.87
N GLU A 183 3.44 12.94 -0.94
CA GLU A 183 4.43 13.49 0.00
C GLU A 183 3.75 14.11 1.23
N SER A 184 2.44 14.31 1.19
CA SER A 184 1.68 14.98 2.24
C SER A 184 1.34 14.09 3.43
N THR A 185 1.57 12.78 3.33
CA THR A 185 1.36 11.83 4.43
C THR A 185 2.60 11.67 5.31
N ASN A 186 2.48 12.05 6.58
CA ASN A 186 3.51 11.81 7.60
C ASN A 186 3.47 10.34 8.07
N TRP A 187 4.47 9.54 7.71
CA TRP A 187 4.56 8.12 8.10
C TRP A 187 5.29 7.86 9.43
N GLY A 188 5.84 8.90 10.06
CA GLY A 188 6.65 8.81 11.25
C GLY A 188 7.99 9.53 11.09
N PRO A 189 8.67 9.86 12.20
CA PRO A 189 9.93 10.61 12.18
C PRO A 189 11.16 9.75 11.87
N GLU A 190 11.02 8.42 11.88
CA GLU A 190 12.17 7.50 11.83
C GLU A 190 12.92 7.58 10.50
N ALA A 191 14.24 7.61 10.58
CA ALA A 191 15.12 7.55 9.42
C ALA A 191 15.46 6.11 8.98
N THR A 192 15.13 5.12 9.80
CA THR A 192 15.44 3.70 9.56
C THR A 192 14.17 2.88 9.36
N TRP A 193 14.22 1.94 8.42
CA TRP A 193 13.15 0.96 8.27
C TRP A 193 13.04 0.09 9.52
N LEU A 194 11.80 -0.19 9.92
CA LEU A 194 11.45 -0.93 11.14
C LEU A 194 11.85 -0.26 12.45
N GLY A 195 12.29 1.01 12.42
CA GLY A 195 12.47 1.84 13.62
C GLY A 195 11.12 2.15 14.31
N ASP A 196 11.18 2.44 15.61
CA ASP A 196 10.02 2.64 16.49
C ASP A 196 10.12 3.89 17.39
N GLU A 197 10.77 4.98 16.93
CA GLU A 197 10.84 6.28 17.63
C GLU A 197 9.49 7.05 17.63
N ARG A 198 8.41 6.31 17.92
CA ARG A 198 7.01 6.73 17.87
C ARG A 198 6.25 6.39 19.14
N TYR A 199 6.91 5.82 20.15
CA TYR A 199 6.31 5.52 21.43
C TYR A 199 6.75 6.52 22.50
N SER A 200 5.86 6.79 23.45
CA SER A 200 6.15 7.55 24.66
C SER A 200 5.42 6.94 25.86
N GLY A 201 5.74 7.39 27.07
CA GLY A 201 5.13 6.82 28.28
C GLY A 201 5.45 5.34 28.44
N GLU A 202 4.44 4.53 28.75
CA GLU A 202 4.60 3.08 28.84
C GLU A 202 4.62 2.42 27.44
N ARG A 203 3.65 2.76 26.57
CA ARG A 203 3.60 2.31 25.17
C ARG A 203 2.59 3.12 24.35
N ASP A 204 2.51 4.43 24.57
CA ASP A 204 1.56 5.30 23.88
C ASP A 204 2.08 5.61 22.47
N LEU A 205 1.39 5.09 21.45
CA LEU A 205 1.74 5.29 20.05
C LEU A 205 1.44 6.74 19.62
N ALA A 206 2.39 7.41 18.97
CA ALA A 206 2.24 8.81 18.56
C ALA A 206 1.10 9.00 17.55
N ASN A 207 0.27 10.03 17.76
CA ASN A 207 -0.74 10.42 16.77
C ASN A 207 -0.09 11.12 15.56
N PRO A 208 -0.61 10.93 14.32
CA PRO A 208 -1.78 10.13 13.95
C PRO A 208 -1.42 8.67 13.55
N LEU A 209 -0.22 8.18 13.84
CA LEU A 209 0.32 6.94 13.28
C LEU A 209 -0.55 5.72 13.61
N GLY A 210 -0.70 4.83 12.63
CA GLY A 210 -1.49 3.59 12.75
C GLY A 210 -0.68 2.30 12.78
N ALA A 211 0.65 2.37 12.82
CA ALA A 211 1.54 1.20 12.79
C ALA A 211 2.64 1.29 13.85
N VAL A 212 3.07 0.14 14.37
CA VAL A 212 4.04 0.06 15.48
C VAL A 212 5.49 0.35 15.09
N GLN A 213 5.83 0.21 13.80
CA GLN A 213 7.17 0.45 13.27
C GLN A 213 7.10 1.08 11.88
N MET A 214 8.15 1.81 11.49
CA MET A 214 8.24 2.42 10.16
C MET A 214 8.31 1.35 9.08
N GLY A 215 7.39 1.40 8.12
CA GLY A 215 7.36 0.45 7.00
C GLY A 215 6.55 -0.84 7.25
N LEU A 216 5.87 -0.95 8.39
CA LEU A 216 4.84 -1.97 8.64
C LEU A 216 3.43 -1.45 8.33
N ILE A 217 2.52 -2.36 7.99
CA ILE A 217 1.11 -2.02 7.82
C ILE A 217 0.43 -1.80 9.17
N TYR A 218 0.55 -2.75 10.12
CA TYR A 218 -0.06 -2.66 11.46
C TYR A 218 0.96 -2.94 12.56
N VAL A 219 1.26 -4.22 12.79
CA VAL A 219 2.05 -4.73 13.91
C VAL A 219 3.21 -5.58 13.41
N ASN A 220 4.19 -5.81 14.28
CA ASN A 220 5.28 -6.72 14.00
C ASN A 220 4.80 -8.19 14.12
N PRO A 221 4.98 -9.03 13.08
CA PRO A 221 4.51 -10.43 13.10
C PRO A 221 5.22 -11.31 14.13
N GLU A 222 6.41 -10.93 14.60
CA GLU A 222 7.18 -11.63 15.64
C GLU A 222 6.84 -11.13 17.05
N GLY A 223 5.91 -10.17 17.16
CA GLY A 223 5.54 -9.48 18.39
C GLY A 223 6.33 -8.20 18.64
N PRO A 224 5.99 -7.45 19.70
CA PRO A 224 6.54 -6.12 19.98
C PRO A 224 8.07 -6.09 19.97
N ASN A 225 8.67 -5.39 19.02
CA ASN A 225 10.12 -5.28 18.85
C ASN A 225 10.83 -6.65 18.71
N GLY A 226 10.14 -7.62 18.10
CA GLY A 226 10.63 -8.99 17.94
C GLY A 226 10.50 -9.87 19.20
N ASN A 227 9.82 -9.40 20.24
CA ASN A 227 9.51 -10.21 21.42
C ASN A 227 8.27 -11.08 21.16
N PRO A 228 8.40 -12.42 21.15
CA PRO A 228 7.31 -13.34 20.81
C PRO A 228 6.30 -13.55 21.96
N ASP A 229 5.90 -12.47 22.62
CA ASP A 229 4.85 -12.47 23.63
C ASP A 229 3.49 -12.16 22.97
N PRO A 230 2.58 -13.15 22.87
CA PRO A 230 1.30 -12.96 22.20
C PRO A 230 0.35 -12.02 22.97
N LEU A 231 0.49 -11.87 24.30
CA LEU A 231 -0.34 -10.96 25.07
C LEU A 231 0.08 -9.52 24.83
N LEU A 232 1.39 -9.25 24.72
CA LEU A 232 1.88 -7.93 24.34
C LEU A 232 1.52 -7.61 22.88
N ALA A 233 1.63 -8.59 21.97
CA ALA A 233 1.20 -8.42 20.58
C ALA A 233 -0.29 -8.09 20.47
N ALA A 234 -1.15 -8.69 21.30
CA ALA A 234 -2.58 -8.41 21.30
C ALA A 234 -2.92 -6.95 21.69
N VAL A 235 -2.08 -6.30 22.51
CA VAL A 235 -2.23 -4.87 22.84
C VAL A 235 -1.92 -4.02 21.62
N ASP A 236 -0.79 -4.27 20.95
CA ASP A 236 -0.41 -3.57 19.73
C ASP A 236 -1.43 -3.78 18.60
N ILE A 237 -1.98 -4.99 18.46
CA ILE A 237 -3.02 -5.31 17.48
C ILE A 237 -4.26 -4.45 17.73
N ARG A 238 -4.77 -4.43 18.97
CA ARG A 238 -5.96 -3.64 19.30
C ARG A 238 -5.74 -2.15 19.04
N GLU A 239 -4.60 -1.63 19.46
CA GLU A 239 -4.27 -0.21 19.29
C GLU A 239 -4.21 0.19 17.81
N THR A 240 -3.47 -0.57 17.00
CA THR A 240 -3.29 -0.24 15.58
C THR A 240 -4.56 -0.42 14.77
N PHE A 241 -5.31 -1.51 14.98
CA PHE A 241 -6.57 -1.74 14.28
C PHE A 241 -7.63 -0.70 14.65
N ALA A 242 -7.71 -0.28 15.92
CA ALA A 242 -8.61 0.80 16.34
C ALA A 242 -8.29 2.12 15.61
N ARG A 243 -7.01 2.44 15.44
CA ARG A 243 -6.56 3.60 14.64
C ARG A 243 -6.83 3.45 13.14
N MET A 244 -7.20 2.26 12.68
CA MET A 244 -7.62 1.98 11.31
C MET A 244 -9.12 1.68 11.20
N ALA A 245 -9.91 2.19 12.15
CA ALA A 245 -11.37 2.09 12.21
C ALA A 245 -11.93 0.68 12.42
N MET A 246 -11.14 -0.25 12.96
CA MET A 246 -11.59 -1.61 13.23
C MET A 246 -11.74 -1.83 14.74
N ASN A 247 -12.90 -2.33 15.15
CA ASN A 247 -13.13 -2.78 16.51
C ASN A 247 -12.61 -4.22 16.73
N ASP A 248 -12.76 -4.77 17.93
CA ASP A 248 -12.27 -6.10 18.29
C ASP A 248 -12.89 -7.22 17.42
N GLU A 249 -14.18 -7.17 17.10
CA GLU A 249 -14.85 -8.19 16.26
C GLU A 249 -14.33 -8.13 14.82
N GLU A 250 -14.23 -6.92 14.25
CA GLU A 250 -13.71 -6.70 12.90
C GLU A 250 -12.25 -7.12 12.79
N THR A 251 -11.45 -6.81 13.80
CA THR A 251 -10.02 -7.18 13.87
C THR A 251 -9.83 -8.69 13.85
N VAL A 252 -10.56 -9.42 14.70
CA VAL A 252 -10.48 -10.89 14.74
C VAL A 252 -10.94 -11.48 13.41
N ALA A 253 -12.05 -10.97 12.85
CA ALA A 253 -12.58 -11.46 11.57
C ALA A 253 -11.59 -11.24 10.41
N LEU A 254 -10.94 -10.08 10.34
CA LEU A 254 -9.95 -9.75 9.30
C LEU A 254 -8.70 -10.63 9.41
N ILE A 255 -8.12 -10.78 10.60
CA ILE A 255 -6.90 -11.56 10.80
C ILE A 255 -7.19 -13.05 10.53
N ALA A 256 -8.24 -13.61 11.14
CA ALA A 256 -8.58 -15.02 10.97
C ALA A 256 -9.03 -15.33 9.53
N GLY A 257 -9.88 -14.48 8.95
CA GLY A 257 -10.35 -14.64 7.57
C GLY A 257 -9.21 -14.50 6.56
N GLY A 258 -8.35 -13.50 6.72
CA GLY A 258 -7.17 -13.31 5.84
C GLY A 258 -6.19 -14.47 5.92
N HIS A 259 -5.82 -14.90 7.13
CA HIS A 259 -4.87 -16.00 7.34
C HIS A 259 -5.47 -17.40 7.13
N THR A 260 -6.74 -17.52 6.73
CA THR A 260 -7.30 -18.76 6.20
C THR A 260 -6.67 -19.13 4.85
N PHE A 261 -6.09 -18.16 4.15
CA PHE A 261 -5.53 -18.34 2.81
C PHE A 261 -4.01 -18.18 2.78
N GLY A 262 -3.36 -19.01 1.97
CA GLY A 262 -1.94 -18.85 1.63
C GLY A 262 -0.99 -19.27 2.73
N LYS A 263 0.14 -18.55 2.79
CA LYS A 263 1.30 -18.83 3.64
C LYS A 263 2.22 -17.62 3.69
N THR A 264 3.17 -17.62 4.61
CA THR A 264 4.33 -16.73 4.62
C THR A 264 5.49 -17.34 3.84
N HIS A 265 6.53 -16.54 3.59
CA HIS A 265 7.78 -16.95 2.93
C HIS A 265 8.95 -16.42 3.76
N GLY A 266 9.87 -17.31 4.15
CA GLY A 266 11.05 -17.00 4.96
C GLY A 266 12.23 -17.84 4.53
#